data_AF-A0A2A7ATT7-F1
#
_entry.id   AF-A0A2A7ATT7-F1
#
_cell.length_a   1.000
_cell.length_b   1.000
_cell.length_c   1.000
_cell.angle_alpha   90.00
_cell.angle_beta   90.00
_cell.angle_gamma   90.00
#
_symmetry.space_group_name_H-M   'P 1'
#
loop_
_entity.id
_entity.type
_entity.pdbx_description
1 polymer ?
#
loop_
_entity_poly.entity_id
_entity_poly.type
_entity_poly.pdbx_seq_one_letter_code
_entity_poly.pdbx_strand_id
1 'polypeptide(L)'
;MKKVTLKELVADKIIFAVLVALYYWMWARNDWKDFYPIIQTVVGGFTFWYFVFRAIRVRKYKREAADEMAEANLHRCDSICLKVCMAALIGIGFACAIGRLVLTTEVIGYCLMGTLILIEVVRTVAFWLMDEKGL
;
A
#
# COMPACT_ATOMS: atom_id res chain seq x y z
N MET A 1 -5.27 7.73 27.51
CA MET A 1 -4.88 7.05 26.25
C MET A 1 -5.65 7.71 25.10
N LYS A 2 -4.97 8.10 24.00
CA LYS A 2 -5.61 8.78 22.86
C LYS A 2 -6.48 7.80 22.07
N LYS A 3 -7.67 8.24 21.61
CA LYS A 3 -8.58 7.46 20.74
C LYS A 3 -7.89 7.25 19.39
N VAL A 4 -7.91 6.01 18.88
CA VAL A 4 -7.36 5.71 17.55
C VAL A 4 -8.37 6.14 16.49
N THR A 5 -7.94 6.93 15.51
CA THR A 5 -8.83 7.40 14.43
C THR A 5 -8.69 6.55 13.17
N LEU A 6 -9.75 6.46 12.34
CA LEU A 6 -9.70 5.73 11.08
C LEU A 6 -8.66 6.34 10.12
N LYS A 7 -8.50 7.67 10.13
CA LYS A 7 -7.45 8.40 9.39
C LYS A 7 -6.06 7.86 9.69
N GLU A 8 -5.71 7.74 10.97
CA GLU A 8 -4.41 7.20 11.39
C GLU A 8 -4.22 5.76 10.89
N LEU A 9 -5.27 4.95 10.90
CA LEU A 9 -5.21 3.56 10.45
C LEU A 9 -5.07 3.41 8.92
N VAL A 10 -5.68 4.32 8.16
CA VAL A 10 -5.57 4.40 6.70
C VAL A 10 -4.20 4.92 6.30
N ALA A 11 -3.72 6.02 6.89
CA ALA A 11 -2.40 6.58 6.63
C ALA A 11 -1.28 5.58 6.93
N ASP A 12 -1.45 4.78 7.99
CA ASP A 12 -0.50 3.74 8.36
C ASP A 12 -0.32 2.70 7.23
N LYS A 13 -1.30 2.49 6.33
CA LYS A 13 -1.19 1.53 5.22
C LYS A 13 -0.12 1.92 4.19
N ILE A 14 0.18 3.21 4.03
CA ILE A 14 1.25 3.68 3.13
C ILE A 14 2.61 3.08 3.54
N ILE A 15 2.86 2.95 4.85
CA ILE A 15 4.09 2.37 5.38
C ILE A 15 4.24 0.93 4.87
N PHE A 16 3.16 0.16 4.83
CA PHE A 16 3.18 -1.19 4.28
C PHE A 16 3.54 -1.21 2.79
N ALA A 17 2.94 -0.34 1.97
CA ALA A 17 3.25 -0.25 0.55
C ALA A 17 4.74 0.06 0.30
N VAL A 18 5.31 0.97 1.09
CA VAL A 18 6.74 1.32 1.03
C VAL A 18 7.62 0.14 1.45
N LEU A 19 7.28 -0.58 2.51
CA LEU A 19 8.02 -1.77 2.95
C LEU A 19 8.06 -2.85 1.87
N VAL A 20 6.93 -3.12 1.22
CA VAL A 20 6.86 -4.10 0.13
C VAL A 20 7.68 -3.62 -1.07
N ALA A 21 7.65 -2.33 -1.39
CA ALA A 21 8.45 -1.77 -2.48
C ALA A 21 9.96 -1.86 -2.23
N LEU A 22 10.41 -1.59 -0.99
CA LEU A 22 11.81 -1.78 -0.60
C LEU A 22 12.22 -3.26 -0.68
N TYR A 23 11.34 -4.16 -0.24
CA TYR A 23 11.59 -5.58 -0.33
C TYR A 23 11.69 -6.06 -1.78
N TYR A 24 10.76 -5.63 -2.64
CA TYR A 24 10.78 -5.91 -4.07
C TYR A 24 12.05 -5.36 -4.73
N TRP A 25 12.45 -4.13 -4.41
CA TRP A 25 13.65 -3.49 -4.94
C TRP A 25 14.93 -4.29 -4.64
N MET A 26 15.03 -4.88 -3.45
CA MET A 26 16.18 -5.71 -3.08
C MET A 26 16.25 -7.00 -3.90
N TRP A 27 15.11 -7.57 -4.28
CA TRP A 27 15.02 -8.80 -5.08
C TRP A 27 15.14 -8.56 -6.59
N ALA A 28 14.64 -7.43 -7.09
CA ALA A 28 14.60 -7.14 -8.52
C ALA A 28 15.96 -6.71 -9.10
N ARG A 29 16.95 -6.39 -8.26
CA ARG A 29 18.28 -6.00 -8.73
C ARG A 29 19.16 -7.19 -9.04
N ASN A 30 19.90 -7.06 -10.14
CA ASN A 30 20.87 -8.05 -10.60
C ASN A 30 22.23 -7.97 -9.86
N ASP A 31 22.52 -6.90 -9.12
CA ASP A 31 23.79 -6.66 -8.44
C ASP A 31 23.74 -7.03 -6.94
N TRP A 32 23.53 -8.31 -6.63
CA TRP A 32 23.48 -8.76 -5.23
C TRP A 32 24.77 -8.41 -4.45
N LYS A 33 24.61 -7.88 -3.24
CA LYS A 33 25.70 -7.48 -2.33
C LYS A 33 25.55 -8.21 -1.00
N ASP A 34 26.68 -8.49 -0.36
CA ASP A 34 26.74 -9.28 0.88
C ASP A 34 26.03 -8.63 2.08
N PHE A 35 25.76 -7.32 2.02
CA PHE A 35 25.02 -6.61 3.07
C PHE A 35 23.48 -6.69 2.92
N TYR A 36 22.95 -7.19 1.80
CA TYR A 36 21.48 -7.30 1.62
C TYR A 36 20.78 -8.27 2.55
N PRO A 37 21.34 -9.44 2.91
CA PRO A 37 20.75 -10.31 3.91
C PRO A 37 20.52 -9.61 5.27
N ILE A 38 21.44 -8.72 5.66
CA ILE A 38 21.30 -7.91 6.88
C ILE A 38 20.12 -6.95 6.73
N ILE A 39 20.03 -6.21 5.61
CA ILE A 39 18.92 -5.29 5.36
C ILE A 39 17.59 -6.04 5.30
N GLN A 40 17.52 -7.19 4.62
CA GLN A 40 16.32 -8.02 4.54
C GLN A 40 15.88 -8.52 5.91
N THR A 41 16.83 -8.93 6.77
CA THR A 41 16.52 -9.38 8.13
C THR A 41 15.98 -8.22 8.98
N VAL A 42 16.57 -7.03 8.88
CA VAL A 42 16.09 -5.83 9.59
C VAL A 42 14.71 -5.40 9.10
N VAL A 43 14.51 -5.32 7.78
CA VAL A 43 13.22 -4.98 7.16
C VAL A 43 12.16 -6.02 7.52
N GLY A 44 12.51 -7.31 7.50
CA GLY A 44 11.62 -8.40 7.91
C GLY A 44 11.22 -8.30 9.38
N GLY A 45 12.19 -8.10 10.28
CA GLY A 45 11.94 -7.92 11.71
C GLY A 45 11.09 -6.68 12.01
N PHE A 46 11.36 -5.56 11.34
CA PHE A 46 10.55 -4.35 11.43
C PHE A 46 9.12 -4.59 10.93
N THR A 47 8.97 -5.24 9.79
CA THR A 47 7.66 -5.55 9.19
C THR A 47 6.83 -6.44 10.12
N PHE A 48 7.44 -7.46 10.73
CA PHE A 48 6.77 -8.32 11.71
C PHE A 48 6.22 -7.52 12.90
N TRP A 49 7.07 -6.72 13.54
CA TRP A 49 6.66 -5.89 14.67
C TRP A 49 5.59 -4.87 14.27
N TYR A 50 5.77 -4.22 13.13
CA TYR A 50 4.79 -3.31 12.56
C TYR A 50 3.42 -3.98 12.40
N PHE A 51 3.36 -5.21 11.89
CA PHE A 51 2.11 -5.96 11.77
C PHE A 51 1.46 -6.27 13.12
N VAL A 52 2.26 -6.65 14.13
CA VAL A 52 1.76 -6.86 15.50
C VAL A 52 1.14 -5.57 16.05
N PHE A 53 1.85 -4.45 15.98
CA PHE A 53 1.35 -3.15 16.45
C PHE A 53 0.11 -2.70 15.68
N ARG A 54 0.09 -2.93 14.36
CA ARG A 54 -1.06 -2.62 13.52
C ARG A 54 -2.27 -3.46 13.91
N ALA A 55 -2.11 -4.77 14.11
CA ALA A 55 -3.20 -5.64 14.54
C ALA A 55 -3.79 -5.21 15.89
N ILE A 56 -2.95 -4.78 16.84
CA ILE A 56 -3.40 -4.22 18.12
C ILE A 56 -4.21 -2.93 17.90
N ARG A 57 -3.70 -1.99 17.08
CA ARG A 57 -4.40 -0.73 16.76
C ARG A 57 -5.75 -0.96 16.08
N VAL A 58 -5.83 -1.90 15.12
CA VAL A 58 -7.09 -2.28 14.46
C VAL A 58 -8.09 -2.86 15.45
N ARG A 59 -7.65 -3.80 16.31
CA ARG A 59 -8.51 -4.41 17.34
C ARG A 59 -9.02 -3.36 18.33
N LYS A 60 -8.17 -2.41 18.71
CA LYS A 60 -8.54 -1.30 19.59
C LYS A 60 -9.57 -0.37 18.94
N TYR A 61 -9.37 0.02 17.68
CA TYR A 61 -10.32 0.82 16.91
C TYR A 61 -11.71 0.14 16.86
N LYS A 62 -11.78 -1.15 16.50
CA LYS A 62 -13.04 -1.90 16.44
C LYS A 62 -13.77 -2.02 17.80
N ARG A 63 -13.05 -1.90 18.92
CA ARG A 63 -13.64 -1.89 20.27
C ARG A 63 -14.10 -0.50 20.72
N GLU A 64 -13.47 0.56 20.23
CA GLU A 64 -13.69 1.94 20.67
C GLU A 64 -14.64 2.74 19.76
N ALA A 65 -14.92 2.30 18.54
CA ALA A 65 -15.67 3.09 17.56
C ALA A 65 -16.57 2.24 16.63
N ALA A 66 -17.85 2.59 16.61
CA ALA A 66 -18.79 2.30 15.53
C ALA A 66 -19.03 3.58 14.72
N ASP A 67 -17.96 4.16 14.14
CA ASP A 67 -18.10 5.27 13.18
C ASP A 67 -18.49 4.68 11.82
N GLU A 68 -19.75 4.24 11.72
CA GLU A 68 -20.32 3.61 10.52
C GLU A 68 -20.17 4.50 9.28
N MET A 69 -20.30 5.83 9.46
CA MET A 69 -20.12 6.79 8.36
C MET A 69 -18.69 6.80 7.81
N ALA A 70 -17.67 6.77 8.67
CA ALA A 70 -16.28 6.75 8.24
C ALA A 70 -15.90 5.41 7.57
N GLU A 71 -16.45 4.31 8.05
CA GLU A 71 -16.26 2.98 7.44
C GLU A 71 -16.94 2.88 6.07
N ALA A 72 -18.16 3.40 5.92
CA ALA A 72 -18.85 3.48 4.63
C ALA A 72 -18.06 4.32 3.61
N ASN A 73 -17.48 5.45 4.03
CA ASN A 73 -16.64 6.27 3.18
C ASN A 73 -15.35 5.57 2.77
N LEU A 74 -14.73 4.82 3.69
CA LEU A 74 -13.57 4.01 3.37
C LEU A 74 -13.92 2.93 2.32
N HIS A 75 -15.06 2.26 2.45
CA HIS A 75 -15.53 1.28 1.47
C HIS A 75 -15.80 1.89 0.09
N ARG A 76 -16.41 3.08 0.02
CA ARG A 76 -16.56 3.83 -1.23
C ARG A 76 -15.21 4.15 -1.85
N CYS A 77 -14.27 4.64 -1.03
CA CYS A 77 -12.91 4.94 -1.46
C CYS A 77 -12.19 3.70 -2.02
N ASP A 78 -12.26 2.57 -1.29
CA ASP A 78 -11.66 1.30 -1.69
C ASP A 78 -12.26 0.80 -3.01
N SER A 79 -13.57 0.93 -3.22
CA SER A 79 -14.23 0.55 -4.48
C SER A 79 -13.74 1.39 -5.67
N ILE A 80 -13.62 2.71 -5.51
CA ILE A 80 -13.09 3.60 -6.56
C ILE A 80 -11.63 3.26 -6.84
N CYS A 81 -10.84 3.11 -5.79
CA CYS A 81 -9.42 2.80 -5.87
C CYS A 81 -9.17 1.46 -6.58
N LEU A 82 -10.01 0.45 -6.31
CA LEU A 82 -9.95 -0.85 -6.96
C LEU A 82 -10.29 -0.79 -8.45
N LYS A 83 -11.26 0.04 -8.86
CA LYS A 83 -11.56 0.28 -10.28
C LYS A 83 -10.38 0.94 -11.00
N VAL A 84 -9.75 1.93 -10.37
CA VAL A 84 -8.54 2.59 -10.90
C VAL A 84 -7.38 1.59 -10.99
N CYS A 85 -7.18 0.76 -9.96
CA CYS A 85 -6.20 -0.31 -9.95
C CYS A 85 -6.39 -1.28 -11.12
N MET A 86 -7.62 -1.75 -11.32
CA MET A 86 -7.94 -2.65 -12.42
C MET A 86 -7.62 -2.01 -13.78
N ALA A 87 -8.00 -0.74 -13.99
CA ALA A 87 -7.68 -0.03 -15.22
C ALA A 87 -6.15 0.11 -15.43
N ALA A 88 -5.39 0.42 -14.37
CA ALA A 88 -3.94 0.51 -14.42
C ALA A 88 -3.29 -0.84 -14.76
N LEU A 89 -3.74 -1.94 -14.13
CA LEU A 89 -3.24 -3.29 -14.42
C LEU A 89 -3.53 -3.72 -15.85
N ILE A 90 -4.71 -3.41 -16.38
CA ILE A 90 -5.06 -3.66 -17.79
C ILE A 90 -4.10 -2.88 -18.69
N GLY A 91 -3.90 -1.58 -18.43
CA GLY A 91 -2.98 -0.74 -19.19
C GLY A 91 -1.53 -1.27 -19.18
N ILE A 92 -1.03 -1.68 -18.01
CA ILE A 92 0.29 -2.33 -17.87
C ILE A 92 0.33 -3.62 -18.68
N GLY A 93 -0.71 -4.46 -18.62
CA GLY A 93 -0.78 -5.70 -19.38
C GLY A 93 -0.69 -5.49 -20.90
N PHE A 94 -1.44 -4.52 -21.44
CA PHE A 94 -1.36 -4.17 -22.87
C PHE A 94 -0.01 -3.55 -23.24
N ALA A 95 0.54 -2.67 -22.39
CA ALA A 95 1.87 -2.12 -22.60
C ALA A 95 2.95 -3.20 -22.62
N CYS A 96 2.85 -4.22 -21.76
CA CYS A 96 3.74 -5.38 -21.77
C CYS A 96 3.61 -6.20 -23.06
N ALA A 97 2.40 -6.36 -23.58
CA ALA A 97 2.17 -7.11 -24.82
C ALA A 97 2.75 -6.38 -26.06
N ILE A 98 2.62 -5.06 -26.13
CA ILE A 98 3.15 -4.24 -27.22
C ILE A 98 4.67 -4.08 -27.11
N GLY A 99 5.16 -3.82 -25.90
CA GLY A 99 6.58 -3.61 -25.60
C GLY A 99 7.37 -4.89 -25.37
N ARG A 100 6.87 -6.06 -25.79
CA ARG A 100 7.43 -7.39 -25.48
C ARG A 100 8.91 -7.57 -25.84
N LEU A 101 9.43 -6.76 -26.76
CA LEU A 101 10.83 -6.77 -27.20
C LEU A 101 11.71 -5.70 -26.51
N VAL A 102 11.11 -4.76 -25.76
CA VAL A 102 11.80 -3.59 -25.19
C VAL A 102 11.69 -3.53 -23.66
N LEU A 103 10.60 -4.06 -23.07
CA LEU A 103 10.38 -4.07 -21.63
C LEU A 103 11.00 -5.30 -20.98
N THR A 104 11.99 -5.10 -20.12
CA THR A 104 12.51 -6.16 -19.25
C THR A 104 11.49 -6.46 -18.14
N THR A 105 11.52 -7.69 -17.63
CA THR A 105 10.66 -8.15 -16.52
C THR A 105 10.80 -7.30 -15.26
N GLU A 106 11.98 -6.72 -15.04
CA GLU A 106 12.26 -5.77 -13.96
C GLU A 106 11.44 -4.50 -14.09
N VAL A 107 11.42 -3.87 -15.28
CA VAL A 107 10.66 -2.63 -15.52
C VAL A 107 9.18 -2.86 -15.30
N ILE A 108 8.66 -4.00 -15.75
CA ILE A 108 7.25 -4.38 -15.53
C ILE A 108 6.94 -4.47 -14.04
N GLY A 109 7.79 -5.13 -13.26
CA GLY A 109 7.55 -5.25 -11.83
C GLY A 109 7.73 -3.94 -11.07
N TYR A 110 8.63 -3.05 -11.48
CA TYR A 110 8.69 -1.68 -10.95
C TYR A 110 7.42 -0.88 -11.27
N CYS A 111 6.84 -1.02 -12.47
CA CYS A 111 5.55 -0.40 -12.81
C CYS A 111 4.42 -0.91 -11.91
N LEU A 112 4.39 -2.21 -11.60
CA LEU A 112 3.41 -2.79 -10.68
C LEU A 112 3.59 -2.24 -9.25
N MET A 113 4.81 -2.18 -8.74
CA MET A 113 5.09 -1.62 -7.42
C MET A 113 4.75 -0.13 -7.33
N GLY A 114 5.07 0.66 -8.36
CA GLY A 114 4.70 2.07 -8.44
C GLY A 114 3.19 2.26 -8.44
N THR A 115 2.45 1.39 -9.14
CA THR A 115 0.99 1.40 -9.16
C THR A 115 0.41 1.13 -7.78
N LEU A 116 0.95 0.15 -7.04
CA LEU A 116 0.53 -0.13 -5.66
C LEU A 116 0.72 1.07 -4.73
N ILE A 117 1.90 1.72 -4.76
CA ILE A 117 2.16 2.90 -3.94
C ILE A 117 1.21 4.04 -4.31
N LEU A 118 1.01 4.29 -5.61
CA LEU A 118 0.17 5.37 -6.09
C LEU A 118 -1.29 5.18 -5.64
N ILE A 119 -1.82 3.98 -5.75
CA ILE A 119 -3.16 3.59 -5.28
C ILE A 119 -3.32 3.85 -3.78
N GLU A 120 -2.33 3.45 -2.98
CA GLU A 120 -2.35 3.61 -1.53
C GLU A 120 -2.30 5.09 -1.10
N VAL A 121 -1.56 5.92 -1.83
CA VAL A 121 -1.52 7.38 -1.66
C VAL A 121 -2.88 7.98 -2.05
N VAL A 122 -3.40 7.65 -3.23
CA VAL A 122 -4.70 8.14 -3.72
C VAL A 122 -5.81 7.80 -2.75
N ARG A 123 -5.85 6.57 -2.23
CA ARG A 123 -6.85 6.16 -1.22
C ARG A 123 -6.74 7.00 0.05
N THR A 124 -5.53 7.23 0.55
CA THR A 124 -5.31 8.03 1.75
C THR A 124 -5.78 9.47 1.56
N VAL A 125 -5.43 10.09 0.42
CA VAL A 125 -5.83 11.46 0.08
C VAL A 125 -7.34 11.56 -0.11
N ALA A 126 -7.95 10.63 -0.85
CA ALA A 126 -9.38 10.62 -1.09
C ALA A 126 -10.19 10.43 0.22
N PHE A 127 -9.74 9.55 1.10
CA PHE A 127 -10.33 9.38 2.43
C PHE A 127 -10.22 10.66 3.27
N TRP A 128 -9.06 11.33 3.24
CA TRP A 128 -8.86 12.58 3.96
C TRP A 128 -9.78 13.71 3.45
N LEU A 129 -9.91 13.85 2.13
CA LEU A 129 -10.80 14.83 1.50
C LEU A 129 -12.29 14.57 1.78
N MET A 130 -12.71 13.30 1.86
CA MET A 130 -14.10 12.94 2.19
C MET A 130 -14.41 13.23 3.66
N ASP A 131 -13.47 12.95 4.55
CA ASP A 131 -13.65 13.20 5.99
C ASP A 131 -13.63 14.71 6.32
N GLU A 132 -12.82 15.53 5.63
CA GLU A 132 -12.89 17.01 5.78
C GLU A 132 -14.22 17.60 5.29
N LYS A 133 -14.83 17.01 4.26
CA LYS A 133 -16.08 17.50 3.68
C LYS A 133 -17.33 17.00 4.40
N GLY A 134 -17.20 16.08 5.36
CA GLY A 134 -18.33 15.48 6.09
C GLY A 134 -19.32 14.74 5.20
N LEU A 135 -18.86 14.22 4.06
CA LEU A 135 -19.65 13.45 3.08
C LEU A 135 -19.85 11.99 3.48
#